data_AF-A0A2S6FUW3-F1
#
_entry.id   AF-A0A2S6FUW3-F1
#
_cell.length_a   1.000
_cell.length_b   1.000
_cell.length_c   1.000
_cell.angle_alpha   90.00
_cell.angle_beta   90.00
_cell.angle_gamma   90.00
#
_symmetry.space_group_name_H-M   'P 1'
#
loop_
_entity.id
_entity.type
_entity.pdbx_description
1 polymer ?
#
loop_
_entity_poly.entity_id
_entity_poly.type
_entity_poly.pdbx_seq_one_letter_code
_entity_poly.pdbx_strand_id
1 'polypeptide(L)'
;MARLTTSVRQRILEQNEGFSKRTYYEGRNSSEERIYTISGGSLHIRAVGKTSWADSRYDNEWIASDEETHRFLYDHQWEMNLDGIE
;
A
#
# COMPACT_ATOMS: atom_id res chain seq x y z
N MET A 1 -3.63 18.55 -4.31
CA MET A 1 -3.29 17.15 -4.63
C MET A 1 -2.21 17.21 -5.69
N ALA A 2 -0.98 16.79 -5.39
CA ALA A 2 0.10 16.78 -6.38
C ALA A 2 -0.23 15.80 -7.51
N ARG A 3 0.21 16.10 -8.74
CA ARG A 3 -0.01 15.19 -9.86
C ARG A 3 0.93 14.00 -9.73
N LEU A 4 0.38 12.80 -9.51
CA LEU A 4 1.14 11.56 -9.38
C LEU A 4 1.68 11.07 -10.72
N THR A 5 2.65 11.80 -11.29
CA THR A 5 3.48 11.31 -12.40
C THR A 5 4.43 10.23 -11.92
N THR A 6 5.01 9.44 -12.82
CA THR A 6 5.97 8.38 -12.46
C THR A 6 7.12 8.91 -11.60
N SER A 7 7.69 10.06 -11.96
CA SER A 7 8.79 10.69 -11.21
C SER A 7 8.36 11.19 -9.83
N VAL A 8 7.15 11.76 -9.72
CA VAL A 8 6.59 12.22 -8.44
C VAL A 8 6.33 11.03 -7.52
N ARG A 9 5.75 9.94 -8.04
CA ARG A 9 5.52 8.72 -7.24
C ARG A 9 6.83 8.17 -6.67
N GLN A 10 7.87 8.07 -7.48
CA GLN A 10 9.19 7.62 -7.04
C GLN A 10 9.74 8.50 -5.92
N ARG A 11 9.70 9.83 -6.09
CA ARG A 11 10.17 10.76 -5.08
C ARG A 11 9.37 10.67 -3.77
N ILE A 12 8.06 10.45 -3.84
CA ILE A 12 7.22 10.21 -2.65
C ILE A 12 7.65 8.92 -1.94
N LEU A 13 7.89 7.84 -2.68
CA LEU A 13 8.35 6.57 -2.09
C LEU A 13 9.70 6.76 -1.39
N GLU A 14 10.67 7.37 -2.05
CA GLU A 14 12.00 7.64 -1.47
C GLU A 14 11.94 8.53 -0.21
N GLN A 15 11.11 9.57 -0.21
CA GLN A 15 10.93 10.46 0.94
C GLN A 15 10.23 9.80 2.13
N ASN A 16 9.48 8.73 1.90
CA ASN A 16 8.67 8.04 2.90
C ASN A 16 9.18 6.63 3.18
N GLU A 17 10.48 6.43 3.05
CA GLU A 17 11.14 5.17 3.38
C GLU A 17 10.84 4.77 4.84
N GLY A 18 10.39 3.53 5.03
CA GLY A 18 9.96 3.01 6.33
C GLY A 18 8.53 3.36 6.73
N PHE A 19 7.79 4.12 5.91
CA PHE A 19 6.36 4.35 6.13
C PHE A 19 5.60 3.03 6.07
N SER A 20 4.71 2.81 7.04
CA SER A 20 3.86 1.63 7.08
C SER A 20 2.41 2.01 7.33
N LYS A 21 1.50 1.41 6.57
CA LYS A 21 0.06 1.57 6.76
C LYS A 21 -0.61 0.21 6.84
N ARG A 22 -1.56 0.05 7.76
CA ARG A 22 -2.39 -1.15 7.87
C ARG A 22 -3.82 -0.77 7.53
N THR A 23 -4.46 -1.56 6.69
CA THR A 23 -5.90 -1.47 6.44
C THR A 23 -6.54 -2.82 6.74
N TYR A 24 -7.76 -2.76 7.26
CA TYR A 24 -8.53 -3.94 7.60
C TYR A 24 -9.87 -3.88 6.88
N TYR A 25 -10.21 -5.00 6.26
CA TYR A 25 -11.49 -5.22 5.63
C TYR A 25 -12.14 -6.45 6.27
N GLU A 26 -13.36 -6.29 6.76
CA GLU A 26 -14.19 -7.39 7.23
C GLU A 26 -15.53 -7.38 6.50
N GLY A 27 -15.76 -8.45 5.76
CA GLY A 27 -17.04 -8.76 5.12
C GLY A 27 -17.68 -9.98 5.77
N ARG A 28 -18.92 -10.26 5.37
CA ARG A 28 -19.70 -11.39 5.90
C ARG A 28 -18.99 -12.74 5.75
N ASN A 29 -18.20 -12.92 4.69
CA ASN A 29 -17.56 -14.18 4.33
C ASN A 29 -16.04 -14.12 4.16
N SER A 30 -15.42 -12.98 4.47
CA SER A 30 -13.99 -12.79 4.33
C SER A 30 -13.49 -11.71 5.27
N SER A 31 -12.29 -11.90 5.79
CA SER A 31 -11.56 -10.87 6.52
C SER A 31 -10.16 -10.78 5.92
N GLU A 32 -9.72 -9.57 5.58
CA GLU A 32 -8.42 -9.28 5.00
C GLU A 32 -7.77 -8.12 5.76
N GLU A 33 -6.54 -8.34 6.20
CA GLU A 33 -5.62 -7.31 6.60
C GLU A 33 -4.62 -7.07 5.47
N ARG A 34 -4.48 -5.82 5.03
CA ARG A 34 -3.41 -5.39 4.13
C ARG A 34 -2.42 -4.51 4.88
N ILE A 35 -1.15 -4.86 4.77
CA ILE A 35 -0.01 -4.13 5.33
C ILE A 35 0.79 -3.59 4.16
N TYR A 36 0.89 -2.27 4.09
CA TYR A 36 1.65 -1.51 3.11
C TYR A 36 2.93 -1.03 3.77
N THR A 37 4.08 -1.30 3.17
CA THR A 37 5.38 -0.84 3.67
C THR A 37 6.18 -0.24 2.52
N ILE A 38 6.70 0.96 2.70
CA ILE A 38 7.61 1.57 1.74
C ILE A 38 9.03 1.21 2.15
N SER A 39 9.74 0.53 1.26
CA SER A 39 11.12 0.10 1.47
C SER A 39 11.82 -0.07 0.12
N GLY A 40 13.08 0.31 0.05
CA GLY A 40 13.89 0.28 -1.16
C GLY A 40 13.31 1.13 -2.30
N GLY A 41 12.63 2.24 -1.99
CA GLY A 41 11.94 3.06 -3.00
C GLY A 41 10.76 2.34 -3.69
N SER A 42 10.28 1.24 -3.11
CA SER A 42 9.17 0.43 -3.62
C SER A 42 8.09 0.26 -2.55
N LEU A 43 6.85 0.10 -2.99
CA LEU A 43 5.75 -0.25 -2.10
C LEU A 43 5.65 -1.79 -2.01
N HIS A 44 5.83 -2.32 -0.81
CA HIS A 44 5.60 -3.72 -0.48
C HIS A 44 4.19 -3.88 0.10
N ILE A 45 3.46 -4.87 -0.39
CA ILE A 45 2.11 -5.19 0.07
C ILE A 45 2.12 -6.61 0.61
N ARG A 46 1.65 -6.76 1.85
CA ARG A 46 1.34 -8.06 2.46
C ARG A 46 -0.15 -8.14 2.74
N ALA A 47 -0.82 -9.16 2.21
CA ALA A 47 -2.22 -9.43 2.43
C ALA A 47 -2.38 -10.72 3.24
N VAL A 48 -2.92 -10.58 4.44
CA VAL A 48 -3.21 -11.69 5.34
C VAL A 48 -4.72 -11.78 5.50
N GLY A 49 -5.31 -12.94 5.23
CA GLY A 49 -6.74 -13.06 5.30
C GLY A 49 -7.24 -14.47 5.45
N LYS A 50 -8.55 -14.57 5.55
CA LYS A 50 -9.28 -15.83 5.52
C LYS A 50 -10.64 -15.62 4.88
N THR A 51 -11.16 -16.66 4.23
CA THR A 51 -12.56 -16.71 3.82
C THR A 51 -13.35 -17.65 4.74
N SER A 52 -14.67 -17.75 4.56
CA SER A 52 -15.55 -18.64 5.33
C SER A 52 -15.25 -20.14 5.17
N TRP A 53 -14.30 -20.51 4.31
CA TRP A 53 -13.93 -21.89 4.07
C TRP A 53 -12.82 -22.29 5.07
N ALA A 54 -12.95 -23.50 5.65
CA ALA A 54 -12.19 -23.92 6.83
C ALA A 54 -10.66 -23.83 6.67
N ASP A 55 -10.16 -23.92 5.43
CA ASP A 55 -8.74 -23.91 5.11
C ASP A 55 -8.34 -22.81 4.11
N SER A 56 -9.07 -21.70 4.10
CA SER A 56 -8.85 -20.61 3.14
C SER A 56 -8.09 -19.42 3.71
N ARG A 57 -7.18 -19.70 4.66
CA ARG A 57 -6.23 -18.69 5.15
C ARG A 57 -5.17 -18.44 4.08
N TYR A 58 -4.79 -17.20 3.91
CA TYR A 58 -3.70 -16.81 3.02
C TYR A 58 -2.83 -15.74 3.66
N ASP A 59 -1.56 -15.73 3.27
CA ASP A 59 -0.55 -14.75 3.64
C ASP A 59 0.35 -14.57 2.43
N ASN A 60 0.04 -13.54 1.63
CA ASN A 60 0.72 -13.25 0.38
C ASN A 60 1.47 -11.94 0.51
N GLU A 61 2.72 -11.90 0.03
CA GLU A 61 3.54 -10.71 -0.02
C GLU A 61 4.08 -10.49 -1.44
N TRP A 62 3.99 -9.25 -1.93
CA TRP A 62 4.52 -8.87 -3.23
C TRP A 62 4.94 -7.40 -3.27
N ILE A 63 5.76 -7.06 -4.27
CA ILE A 63 6.07 -5.68 -4.61
C ILE A 63 4.93 -5.14 -5.48
N ALA A 64 4.36 -4.01 -5.09
CA ALA A 64 3.25 -3.38 -5.78
C ALA A 64 3.61 -3.03 -7.22
N SER A 65 2.65 -3.24 -8.12
CA SER A 65 2.72 -2.70 -9.49
C SER A 65 2.62 -1.17 -9.51
N ASP A 66 2.88 -0.55 -10.66
CA ASP A 66 2.73 0.90 -10.85
C ASP A 66 1.29 1.37 -10.58
N GLU A 67 0.29 0.58 -11.00
CA GLU A 67 -1.13 0.89 -10.76
C GLU A 67 -1.46 0.82 -9.27
N GLU A 68 -1.04 -0.25 -8.57
CA GLU A 68 -1.27 -0.40 -7.13
C GLU A 68 -0.57 0.71 -6.34
N THR A 69 0.67 1.03 -6.71
CA THR A 69 1.43 2.13 -6.11
C THR A 69 0.71 3.46 -6.33
N HIS A 70 0.25 3.73 -7.55
CA HIS A 70 -0.49 4.95 -7.84
C HIS A 70 -1.77 5.05 -7.01
N ARG A 71 -2.59 3.99 -6.96
CA ARG A 71 -3.83 3.97 -6.18
C ARG A 71 -3.55 4.18 -4.69
N PHE A 72 -2.55 3.48 -4.13
CA PHE A 72 -2.14 3.65 -2.75
C PHE A 72 -1.71 5.09 -2.42
N LEU A 73 -0.82 5.66 -3.25
CA LEU A 73 -0.36 7.03 -3.05
C LEU A 73 -1.51 8.03 -3.19
N TYR A 74 -2.43 7.83 -4.12
CA TYR A 74 -3.61 8.69 -4.26
C TYR A 74 -4.49 8.69 -3.00
N ASP A 75 -4.71 7.51 -2.42
CA ASP A 75 -5.56 7.35 -1.24
C ASP A 75 -4.88 7.83 0.07
N HIS A 76 -3.54 7.73 0.15
CA HIS A 76 -2.79 7.93 1.39
C HIS A 76 -1.78 9.10 1.38
N GLN A 77 -1.62 9.83 0.27
CA GLN A 77 -0.64 10.92 0.18
C GLN A 77 -0.77 12.00 1.26
N TRP A 78 -1.97 12.20 1.81
CA TRP A 78 -2.21 13.17 2.89
C TRP A 78 -1.63 12.73 4.24
N GLU A 79 -1.29 11.46 4.40
CA GLU A 79 -0.62 10.88 5.58
C GLU A 79 0.91 10.86 5.43
N MET A 80 1.41 11.22 4.26
CA MET A 80 2.81 11.07 3.87
C MET A 80 3.53 12.42 3.86
N ASN A 81 4.85 12.37 3.93
CA ASN A 81 5.70 13.52 3.69
C ASN A 81 5.69 13.87 2.19
N LEU A 82 5.17 15.05 1.85
CA LEU A 82 5.14 15.59 0.49
C LEU A 82 5.99 16.88 0.36
N ASP A 83 6.91 17.12 1.29
CA ASP A 83 7.70 18.35 1.30
C ASP A 83 8.51 18.52 0.00
N GLY A 84 8.32 19.69 -0.63
CA GLY A 84 8.97 20.04 -1.89
C GLY A 84 8.49 19.24 -3.11
N ILE A 85 7.30 18.65 -3.05
CA ILE A 85 6.61 18.01 -4.18
C ILE A 85 5.44 18.88 -4.64
N GLU A 86 5.56 19.45 -5.84
CA GLU A 86 4.54 20.28 -6.51
C GLU A 86 3.83 19.51 -7.65
#